data_AF-A0A950YA22-F1
#
_entry.id   AF-A0A950YA22-F1
#
_cell.length_a   1.000
_cell.length_b   1.000
_cell.length_c   1.000
_cell.angle_alpha   90.00
_cell.angle_beta   90.00
_cell.angle_gamma   90.00
#
_symmetry.space_group_name_H-M   'P 1'
#
loop_
_entity.id
_entity.type
_entity.pdbx_description
1 polymer ?
#
loop_
_entity_poly.entity_id
_entity_poly.type
_entity_poly.pdbx_seq_one_letter_code
_entity_poly.pdbx_strand_id
1 'polypeptide(L)'
;APGPFHNRGKAARWLHQARWALVYLWSQGLINRRTGTVRDGLTRRCRVVGGPLTYTEGEVADAYVQMGAALHDKSYFAYARRFLDYTMWAASGMSRGHVLQEYCESRPARCHGLRQFDVSSFKGIFVQAAADYDLATDSELYRPWLETQAAAILGRAVSDGARHTSCANPHSCEFGLYWSRYVAPGSAPVPVSLASQTSALQALTAALAG
;
A
#
# COMPACT_ATOMS: atom_id res chain seq x y z
N ALA A 1 8.97 -4.89 -27.00
CA ALA A 1 7.50 -4.86 -26.91
C ALA A 1 7.00 -3.42 -26.98
N PRO A 2 5.81 -3.12 -27.53
CA PRO A 2 5.24 -1.78 -27.47
C PRO A 2 4.79 -1.49 -26.03
N GLY A 3 5.70 -0.97 -25.22
CA GLY A 3 5.38 -0.43 -23.90
C GLY A 3 4.67 0.93 -24.00
N PRO A 4 4.21 1.49 -22.86
CA PRO A 4 3.55 2.80 -22.83
C PRO A 4 4.40 3.92 -23.47
N PHE A 5 5.73 3.74 -23.50
CA PHE A 5 6.67 4.72 -24.07
C PHE A 5 7.05 4.50 -25.54
N HIS A 6 6.44 3.55 -26.26
CA HIS A 6 6.75 3.34 -27.69
C HIS A 6 6.43 4.59 -28.54
N ASN A 7 5.37 5.33 -28.20
CA ASN A 7 5.03 6.60 -28.83
C ASN A 7 5.68 7.75 -28.06
N ARG A 8 6.77 8.30 -28.62
CA ARG A 8 7.55 9.38 -27.98
C ARG A 8 6.73 10.62 -27.62
N GLY A 9 5.79 11.02 -28.47
CA GLY A 9 4.95 12.20 -28.21
C GLY A 9 3.97 11.97 -27.05
N LYS A 10 3.40 10.77 -26.96
CA LYS A 10 2.50 10.38 -25.86
C LYS A 10 3.27 10.20 -24.55
N ALA A 11 4.44 9.56 -24.63
CA ALA A 11 5.41 9.41 -23.54
C ALA A 11 5.78 10.76 -22.91
N ALA A 12 6.20 11.73 -23.73
CA ALA A 12 6.59 13.05 -23.27
C ALA A 12 5.44 13.77 -22.53
N ARG A 13 4.20 13.65 -23.02
CA ARG A 13 3.03 14.24 -22.35
C ARG A 13 2.75 13.59 -20.99
N TRP A 14 2.79 12.27 -20.90
CA TRP A 14 2.57 11.56 -19.63
C TRP A 14 3.65 11.87 -18.61
N LEU A 15 4.93 11.89 -19.02
CA LEU A 15 6.03 12.28 -18.15
C LEU A 15 5.89 13.72 -17.66
N HIS A 16 5.47 14.64 -18.54
CA HIS A 16 5.21 16.02 -18.16
C HIS A 16 4.07 16.13 -17.12
N GLN A 17 2.96 15.43 -17.35
CA GLN A 17 1.80 15.42 -16.44
C GLN A 17 2.16 14.80 -15.08
N ALA A 18 2.86 13.67 -15.06
CA ALA A 18 3.29 13.01 -13.83
C ALA A 18 4.24 13.89 -13.02
N ARG A 19 5.22 14.53 -13.68
CA ARG A 19 6.12 15.48 -13.02
C ARG A 19 5.35 16.68 -12.46
N TRP A 20 4.43 17.24 -13.22
CA TRP A 20 3.60 18.35 -12.77
C TRP A 20 2.77 17.95 -11.54
N ALA A 21 2.16 16.77 -11.54
CA ALA A 21 1.36 16.28 -10.41
C ALA A 21 2.20 16.14 -9.14
N LEU A 22 3.39 15.53 -9.21
CA LEU A 22 4.29 15.41 -8.04
C LEU A 22 4.74 16.79 -7.51
N VAL A 23 5.04 17.73 -8.41
CA VAL A 23 5.37 19.11 -8.03
C VAL A 23 4.18 19.80 -7.38
N TYR A 24 2.97 19.64 -7.93
CA TYR A 24 1.75 20.19 -7.38
C TYR A 24 1.50 19.65 -5.97
N LEU A 25 1.47 18.33 -5.79
CA LEU A 25 1.28 17.68 -4.50
C LEU A 25 2.29 18.17 -3.45
N TRP A 26 3.55 18.34 -3.85
CA TRP A 26 4.58 18.86 -2.95
C TRP A 26 4.36 20.34 -2.62
N SER A 27 4.03 21.17 -3.62
CA SER A 27 3.77 22.61 -3.44
C SER A 27 2.56 22.90 -2.55
N GLN A 28 1.55 22.03 -2.59
CA GLN A 28 0.36 22.13 -1.75
C GLN A 28 0.58 21.56 -0.34
N GLY A 29 1.77 21.03 -0.03
CA GLY A 29 2.06 20.39 1.25
C GLY A 29 1.34 19.06 1.46
N LEU A 30 0.80 18.45 0.39
CA LEU A 30 0.17 17.14 0.44
C LEU A 30 1.20 16.02 0.59
N ILE A 31 2.38 16.18 0.00
CA ILE A 31 3.51 15.26 0.19
C ILE A 31 4.69 15.99 0.81
N ASN A 32 5.38 15.33 1.74
CA ASN A 32 6.63 15.80 2.29
C ASN A 32 7.76 14.83 1.91
N ARG A 33 8.51 15.19 0.88
CA ARG A 33 9.65 14.40 0.38
C ARG A 33 10.80 14.26 1.36
N ARG A 34 10.85 15.08 2.42
CA ARG A 34 11.90 14.99 3.44
C ARG A 34 11.57 13.90 4.45
N THR A 35 10.33 13.90 4.94
CA THR A 35 9.85 12.95 5.95
C THR A 35 9.24 11.68 5.37
N GLY A 36 8.92 11.66 4.08
CA GLY A 36 8.23 10.53 3.44
C GLY A 36 6.80 10.38 3.93
N THR A 37 6.07 11.49 4.06
CA THR A 37 4.68 11.46 4.57
C THR A 37 3.72 12.13 3.60
N VAL A 38 2.51 11.59 3.51
CA VAL A 38 1.41 12.09 2.69
C VAL A 38 0.24 12.53 3.57
N ARG A 39 -0.51 13.52 3.09
CA ARG A 39 -1.73 14.04 3.71
C ARG A 39 -2.91 13.64 2.84
N ASP A 40 -3.97 13.15 3.47
CA ASP A 40 -5.17 12.60 2.83
C ASP A 40 -5.84 13.57 1.84
N GLY A 41 -5.87 14.87 2.12
CA GLY A 41 -6.42 15.79 1.13
C GLY A 41 -6.41 17.26 1.48
N LEU A 42 -7.23 17.98 0.70
CA LEU A 42 -7.44 19.42 0.83
C LEU A 42 -8.90 19.70 1.17
N THR A 43 -9.13 20.72 1.98
CA THR A 43 -10.46 21.32 2.13
C THR A 43 -10.86 22.08 0.86
N ARG A 44 -12.13 22.52 0.78
CA ARG A 44 -12.63 23.42 -0.27
C ARG A 44 -11.85 24.75 -0.38
N ARG A 45 -11.08 25.11 0.65
CA ARG A 45 -10.21 26.31 0.68
C ARG A 45 -8.73 25.97 0.45
N CYS A 46 -8.44 24.81 -0.14
CA CYS A 46 -7.10 24.30 -0.41
C CYS A 46 -6.19 24.22 0.81
N ARG A 47 -6.77 23.99 2.00
CA ARG A 47 -6.00 23.73 3.22
C ARG A 47 -5.80 22.23 3.41
N VAL A 48 -4.58 21.81 3.68
CA VAL A 48 -4.21 20.42 4.00
C VAL A 48 -5.00 19.91 5.20
N VAL A 49 -5.56 18.71 5.05
CA VAL A 49 -6.31 17.99 6.09
C VAL A 49 -6.01 16.50 6.04
N GLY A 50 -6.30 15.83 7.16
CA GLY A 50 -6.03 14.41 7.33
C GLY A 50 -4.56 14.12 7.64
N GLY A 51 -4.24 12.83 7.64
CA GLY A 51 -2.92 12.32 7.96
C GLY A 51 -2.52 11.20 7.00
N PRO A 52 -1.33 10.64 7.23
CA PRO A 52 -0.85 9.48 6.50
C PRO A 52 -1.83 8.31 6.53
N LEU A 53 -1.99 7.68 5.37
CA LEU A 53 -2.74 6.44 5.16
C LEU A 53 -1.89 5.53 4.29
N THR A 54 -1.91 4.22 4.54
CA THR A 54 -1.10 3.25 3.80
C THR A 54 -1.23 3.39 2.29
N TYR A 55 -2.46 3.59 1.76
CA TYR A 55 -2.65 3.76 0.32
C TYR A 55 -2.06 5.07 -0.20
N THR A 56 -2.18 6.20 0.51
CA THR A 56 -1.64 7.47 -0.01
C THR A 56 -0.12 7.44 -0.02
N GLU A 57 0.47 6.83 1.01
CA GLU A 57 1.91 6.58 1.04
C GLU A 57 2.34 5.63 -0.09
N GLY A 58 1.56 4.57 -0.35
CA GLY A 58 1.80 3.60 -1.41
C GLY A 58 1.71 4.19 -2.81
N GLU A 59 0.63 4.90 -3.11
CA GLU A 59 0.41 5.58 -4.41
C GLU A 59 1.53 6.58 -4.72
N VAL A 60 1.94 7.37 -3.72
CA VAL A 60 3.04 8.34 -3.91
C VAL A 60 4.37 7.62 -4.06
N ALA A 61 4.63 6.56 -3.28
CA ALA A 61 5.83 5.76 -3.41
C ALA A 61 5.94 5.13 -4.81
N ASP A 62 4.88 4.47 -5.29
CA ASP A 62 4.85 3.87 -6.62
C ASP A 62 5.00 4.94 -7.72
N ALA A 63 4.32 6.08 -7.60
CA ALA A 63 4.52 7.18 -8.55
C ALA A 63 5.99 7.63 -8.65
N TYR A 64 6.73 7.65 -7.53
CA TYR A 64 8.17 7.88 -7.55
C TYR A 64 8.95 6.71 -8.18
N VAL A 65 8.61 5.45 -7.88
CA VAL A 65 9.22 4.27 -8.52
C VAL A 65 9.06 4.33 -10.04
N GLN A 66 7.83 4.50 -10.53
CA GLN A 66 7.53 4.58 -11.96
C GLN A 66 8.27 5.72 -12.65
N MET A 67 8.38 6.89 -12.00
CA MET A 67 9.15 8.01 -12.52
C MET A 67 10.66 7.73 -12.56
N GLY A 68 11.20 7.07 -11.52
CA GLY A 68 12.60 6.65 -11.48
C GLY A 68 12.94 5.65 -12.59
N ALA A 69 12.07 4.66 -12.80
CA ALA A 69 12.20 3.69 -13.88
C ALA A 69 12.11 4.35 -15.27
N ALA A 70 11.11 5.22 -15.48
CA ALA A 70 10.87 5.85 -16.78
C ALA A 70 11.93 6.89 -17.17
N LEU A 71 12.51 7.61 -16.19
CA LEU A 71 13.53 8.63 -16.43
C LEU A 71 14.96 8.13 -16.21
N HIS A 72 15.12 6.90 -15.72
CA HIS A 72 16.40 6.35 -15.25
C HIS A 72 17.10 7.26 -14.21
N ASP A 73 16.31 7.89 -13.33
CA ASP A 73 16.80 8.85 -12.34
C ASP A 73 16.65 8.29 -10.93
N LYS A 74 17.79 7.91 -10.34
CA LYS A 74 17.86 7.29 -9.00
C LYS A 74 17.36 8.20 -7.88
N SER A 75 17.28 9.52 -8.09
CA SER A 75 16.74 10.43 -7.08
C SER A 75 15.27 10.16 -6.77
N TYR A 76 14.51 9.70 -7.76
CA TYR A 76 13.11 9.31 -7.58
C TYR A 76 12.98 8.07 -6.68
N PHE A 77 13.83 7.05 -6.84
CA PHE A 77 13.86 5.91 -5.93
C PHE A 77 14.23 6.33 -4.49
N ALA A 78 15.14 7.29 -4.32
CA ALA A 78 15.45 7.83 -3.00
C ALA A 78 14.24 8.55 -2.36
N TYR A 79 13.36 9.16 -3.15
CA TYR A 79 12.09 9.68 -2.66
C TYR A 79 11.12 8.56 -2.31
N ALA A 80 10.88 7.60 -3.21
CA ALA A 80 9.99 6.46 -2.98
C ALA A 80 10.31 5.74 -1.66
N ARG A 81 11.60 5.44 -1.45
CA ARG A 81 12.10 4.79 -0.23
C ARG A 81 11.68 5.49 1.05
N ARG A 82 11.64 6.84 1.09
CA ARG A 82 11.25 7.56 2.30
C ARG A 82 9.80 7.31 2.69
N PHE A 83 8.89 7.24 1.71
CA PHE A 83 7.46 6.96 1.94
C PHE A 83 7.25 5.49 2.36
N LEU A 84 7.99 4.57 1.76
CA LEU A 84 8.00 3.16 2.13
C LEU A 84 8.51 2.96 3.57
N ASP A 85 9.71 3.47 3.87
CA ASP A 85 10.35 3.37 5.18
C ASP A 85 9.49 4.02 6.29
N TYR A 86 8.88 5.18 6.01
CA TYR A 86 7.98 5.84 6.96
C TYR A 86 6.79 4.94 7.32
N THR A 87 6.13 4.34 6.34
CA THR A 87 4.94 3.51 6.58
C THR A 87 5.28 2.24 7.36
N MET A 88 6.42 1.62 7.06
CA MET A 88 6.90 0.42 7.76
C MET A 88 7.36 0.69 9.19
N TRP A 89 7.70 1.95 9.52
CA TRP A 89 8.15 2.33 10.85
C TRP A 89 7.02 2.29 11.87
N ALA A 90 7.24 1.64 13.02
CA ALA A 90 6.23 1.48 14.05
C ALA A 90 5.62 2.81 14.56
N ALA A 91 6.41 3.89 14.58
CA ALA A 91 5.93 5.20 15.04
C ALA A 91 4.95 5.89 14.06
N SER A 92 4.84 5.41 12.82
CA SER A 92 3.81 5.89 11.88
C SER A 92 2.40 5.48 12.31
N GLY A 93 2.29 4.43 13.14
CA GLY A 93 1.02 3.81 13.49
C GLY A 93 0.43 2.91 12.39
N MET A 94 1.05 2.84 11.20
CA MET A 94 0.61 2.01 10.08
C MET A 94 1.29 0.64 10.03
N SER A 95 2.20 0.37 10.98
CA SER A 95 2.91 -0.90 11.12
C SER A 95 2.88 -1.34 12.58
N ARG A 96 2.57 -2.61 12.82
CA ARG A 96 2.59 -3.24 14.15
C ARG A 96 3.27 -4.60 14.04
N GLY A 97 4.37 -4.78 14.77
CA GLY A 97 5.16 -6.00 14.69
C GLY A 97 5.63 -6.30 13.27
N HIS A 98 6.03 -5.25 12.54
CA HIS A 98 6.43 -5.28 11.13
C HIS A 98 5.32 -5.67 10.14
N VAL A 99 4.06 -5.76 10.58
CA VAL A 99 2.91 -6.05 9.71
C VAL A 99 2.06 -4.79 9.55
N LEU A 100 1.62 -4.51 8.32
CA LEU A 100 0.75 -3.38 8.03
C LEU A 100 -0.56 -3.44 8.83
N GLN A 101 -0.98 -2.29 9.30
CA GLN A 101 -2.30 -2.06 9.88
C GLN A 101 -2.87 -0.74 9.41
N GLU A 102 -4.18 -0.70 9.25
CA GLU A 102 -4.89 0.54 8.95
C GLU A 102 -5.13 1.36 10.21
N TYR A 103 -5.29 2.68 10.05
CA TYR A 103 -5.53 3.63 11.15
C TYR A 103 -6.70 3.22 12.07
N CYS A 104 -7.66 2.47 11.52
CA CYS A 104 -8.84 2.02 12.22
C CYS A 104 -8.64 0.65 12.91
N GLU A 105 -7.67 -0.17 12.51
CA GLU A 105 -7.52 -1.55 13.00
C GLU A 105 -7.17 -1.62 14.48
N SER A 106 -6.49 -0.60 15.01
CA SER A 106 -6.19 -0.48 16.43
C SER A 106 -7.43 -0.30 17.31
N ARG A 107 -8.56 0.13 16.73
CA ARG A 107 -9.83 0.40 17.44
C ARG A 107 -11.01 -0.12 16.61
N PRO A 108 -11.51 -1.35 16.88
CA PRO A 108 -12.56 -2.03 16.10
C PRO A 108 -13.70 -1.12 15.61
N ALA A 109 -14.24 -0.28 16.51
CA ALA A 109 -15.34 0.64 16.22
C ALA A 109 -15.06 1.64 15.08
N ARG A 110 -13.79 1.89 14.73
CA ARG A 110 -13.38 2.88 13.73
C ARG A 110 -13.32 2.34 12.30
N CYS A 111 -13.35 1.02 12.10
CA CYS A 111 -13.31 0.44 10.76
C CYS A 111 -14.70 0.21 10.15
N HIS A 112 -15.78 0.49 10.89
CA HIS A 112 -17.14 0.29 10.40
C HIS A 112 -17.63 1.45 9.52
N GLY A 113 -18.57 1.14 8.62
CA GLY A 113 -19.32 2.13 7.82
C GLY A 113 -18.88 2.19 6.36
N LEU A 114 -19.28 3.25 5.65
CA LEU A 114 -19.11 3.36 4.19
C LEU A 114 -17.65 3.24 3.70
N ARG A 115 -16.66 3.53 4.55
CA ARG A 115 -15.23 3.45 4.20
C ARG A 115 -14.60 2.07 4.41
N GLN A 116 -15.35 1.09 4.92
CA GLN A 116 -14.80 -0.22 5.26
C GLN A 116 -14.30 -1.01 4.04
N PHE A 117 -14.90 -0.77 2.87
CA PHE A 117 -14.48 -1.41 1.61
C PHE A 117 -13.19 -0.79 1.08
N ASP A 118 -13.07 0.54 1.11
CA ASP A 118 -11.87 1.25 0.66
C ASP A 118 -10.66 0.85 1.50
N VAL A 119 -10.80 0.93 2.82
CA VAL A 119 -9.73 0.63 3.78
C VAL A 119 -9.22 -0.81 3.64
N SER A 120 -10.06 -1.73 3.15
CA SER A 120 -9.66 -3.12 2.94
C SER A 120 -8.68 -3.32 1.77
N SER A 121 -8.62 -2.37 0.83
CA SER A 121 -7.72 -2.41 -0.33
C SER A 121 -6.35 -1.75 -0.08
N PHE A 122 -6.27 -0.85 0.91
CA PHE A 122 -5.15 0.08 1.05
C PHE A 122 -3.78 -0.59 1.25
N LYS A 123 -3.71 -1.63 2.07
CA LYS A 123 -2.46 -2.37 2.31
C LYS A 123 -1.88 -2.99 1.05
N GLY A 124 -2.73 -3.55 0.19
CA GLY A 124 -2.32 -4.17 -1.06
C GLY A 124 -1.66 -3.18 -2.01
N ILE A 125 -2.21 -1.96 -2.10
CA ILE A 125 -1.61 -0.85 -2.87
C ILE A 125 -0.21 -0.53 -2.35
N PHE A 126 -0.04 -0.43 -1.04
CA PHE A 126 1.27 -0.16 -0.45
C PHE A 126 2.28 -1.31 -0.67
N VAL A 127 1.84 -2.56 -0.49
CA VAL A 127 2.66 -3.75 -0.74
C VAL A 127 3.13 -3.78 -2.19
N GLN A 128 2.24 -3.51 -3.14
CA GLN A 128 2.59 -3.43 -4.57
C GLN A 128 3.72 -2.41 -4.80
N ALA A 129 3.62 -1.21 -4.21
CA ALA A 129 4.66 -0.19 -4.33
C ALA A 129 6.03 -0.64 -3.78
N ALA A 130 6.05 -1.41 -2.68
CA ALA A 130 7.29 -1.95 -2.12
C ALA A 130 7.91 -3.03 -3.03
N ALA A 131 7.08 -3.91 -3.61
CA ALA A 131 7.55 -4.91 -4.58
C ALA A 131 8.06 -4.28 -5.88
N ASP A 132 7.34 -3.28 -6.40
CA ASP A 132 7.74 -2.54 -7.59
C ASP A 132 9.04 -1.76 -7.37
N TYR A 133 9.28 -1.26 -6.15
CA TYR A 133 10.57 -0.67 -5.79
C TYR A 133 11.72 -1.66 -5.94
N ASP A 134 11.59 -2.83 -5.31
CA ASP A 134 12.62 -3.88 -5.34
C ASP A 134 12.89 -4.31 -6.80
N LEU A 135 11.83 -4.55 -7.58
CA LEU A 135 11.93 -4.89 -9.00
C LEU A 135 12.59 -3.78 -9.84
N ALA A 136 12.17 -2.53 -9.68
CA ALA A 136 12.68 -1.41 -10.48
C ALA A 136 14.12 -1.02 -10.14
N THR A 137 14.58 -1.38 -8.94
CA THR A 137 15.94 -1.06 -8.45
C THR A 137 16.89 -2.26 -8.48
N ASP A 138 16.41 -3.45 -8.88
CA ASP A 138 17.15 -4.72 -8.82
C ASP A 138 17.72 -4.96 -7.41
N SER A 139 16.86 -4.78 -6.41
CA SER A 139 17.21 -4.89 -4.99
C SER A 139 16.26 -5.84 -4.27
N GLU A 140 16.72 -6.48 -3.20
CA GLU A 140 15.88 -7.32 -2.31
C GLU A 140 15.63 -6.64 -0.96
N LEU A 141 15.61 -5.30 -0.93
CA LEU A 141 15.58 -4.54 0.32
C LEU A 141 14.31 -4.81 1.13
N TYR A 142 13.15 -4.91 0.46
CA TYR A 142 11.85 -5.11 1.11
C TYR A 142 11.36 -6.56 1.07
N ARG A 143 12.06 -7.46 0.36
CA ARG A 143 11.74 -8.90 0.32
C ARG A 143 11.45 -9.53 1.70
N PRO A 144 12.31 -9.38 2.74
CA PRO A 144 12.01 -9.96 4.05
C PRO A 144 10.73 -9.39 4.70
N TRP A 145 10.44 -8.11 4.42
CA TRP A 145 9.24 -7.45 4.92
C TRP A 145 7.97 -7.92 4.17
N LEU A 146 8.06 -8.15 2.87
CA LEU A 146 6.99 -8.72 2.05
C LEU A 146 6.65 -10.15 2.50
N GLU A 147 7.67 -10.99 2.74
CA GLU A 147 7.51 -12.33 3.32
C GLU A 147 6.83 -12.27 4.70
N THR A 148 7.17 -11.26 5.52
CA THR A 148 6.50 -11.04 6.80
C THR A 148 5.01 -10.71 6.65
N GLN A 149 4.62 -9.94 5.62
CA GLN A 149 3.19 -9.68 5.34
C GLN A 149 2.48 -10.97 4.96
N ALA A 150 3.06 -11.74 4.03
CA ALA A 150 2.50 -13.00 3.56
C ALA A 150 2.32 -14.01 4.72
N ALA A 151 3.33 -14.19 5.56
CA ALA A 151 3.25 -15.05 6.74
C ALA A 151 2.17 -14.59 7.73
N ALA A 152 2.02 -13.28 7.93
CA ALA A 152 0.98 -12.72 8.80
C ALA A 152 -0.42 -12.96 8.25
N ILE A 153 -0.62 -12.85 6.93
CA ILE A 153 -1.89 -13.16 6.28
C ILE A 153 -2.24 -14.64 6.48
N LEU A 154 -1.31 -15.55 6.13
CA LEU A 154 -1.53 -16.99 6.25
C LEU A 154 -1.80 -17.42 7.70
N GLY A 155 -1.12 -16.80 8.66
CA GLY A 155 -1.25 -17.15 10.08
C GLY A 155 -2.44 -16.52 10.80
N ARG A 156 -3.04 -15.43 10.28
CA ARG A 156 -4.02 -14.63 11.04
C ARG A 156 -5.24 -14.16 10.26
N ALA A 157 -5.20 -14.15 8.93
CA ALA A 157 -6.23 -13.53 8.10
C ALA A 157 -6.98 -14.51 7.21
N VAL A 158 -6.55 -15.78 7.12
CA VAL A 158 -7.23 -16.82 6.35
C VAL A 158 -8.42 -17.38 7.14
N SER A 159 -9.57 -17.52 6.48
CA SER A 159 -10.79 -18.08 7.07
C SER A 159 -11.74 -18.73 6.05
N ASP A 160 -12.83 -19.32 6.55
CA ASP A 160 -14.04 -19.71 5.81
C ASP A 160 -15.22 -18.75 6.06
N GLY A 161 -14.92 -17.51 6.47
CA GLY A 161 -15.90 -16.53 6.92
C GLY A 161 -16.31 -16.67 8.40
N ALA A 162 -16.15 -17.85 9.01
CA ALA A 162 -16.51 -18.07 10.42
C ALA A 162 -15.30 -18.38 11.31
N ARG A 163 -14.37 -19.20 10.81
CA ARG A 163 -13.23 -19.75 11.54
C ARG A 163 -11.95 -19.62 10.73
N HIS A 164 -10.81 -19.61 11.40
CA HIS A 164 -9.53 -19.67 10.72
C HIS A 164 -9.30 -21.03 10.08
N THR A 165 -8.66 -21.03 8.93
CA THR A 165 -8.46 -22.21 8.07
C THR A 165 -7.07 -22.17 7.41
N SER A 166 -6.70 -23.26 6.72
CA SER A 166 -5.40 -23.41 6.04
C SER A 166 -5.46 -23.18 4.53
N CYS A 167 -6.51 -22.53 4.00
CA CYS A 167 -6.68 -22.31 2.55
C CYS A 167 -6.60 -23.61 1.71
N ALA A 168 -7.28 -24.68 2.15
CA ALA A 168 -7.26 -25.97 1.43
C ALA A 168 -8.09 -25.94 0.13
N ASN A 169 -9.10 -25.08 0.07
CA ASN A 169 -9.97 -24.85 -1.09
C ASN A 169 -10.48 -23.39 -1.07
N PRO A 170 -11.09 -22.89 -2.17
CA PRO A 170 -11.53 -21.49 -2.27
C PRO A 170 -12.48 -21.04 -1.16
N HIS A 171 -13.37 -21.90 -0.68
CA HIS A 171 -14.32 -21.57 0.40
C HIS A 171 -13.68 -21.51 1.79
N SER A 172 -12.49 -22.10 1.93
CA SER A 172 -11.65 -22.02 3.14
C SER A 172 -10.49 -21.05 2.99
N CYS A 173 -10.50 -20.20 1.95
CA CYS A 173 -9.41 -19.31 1.60
C CYS A 173 -9.89 -17.86 1.46
N GLU A 174 -10.69 -17.41 2.41
CA GLU A 174 -11.08 -16.01 2.51
C GLU A 174 -10.03 -15.22 3.28
N PHE A 175 -9.56 -14.10 2.73
CA PHE A 175 -8.63 -13.20 3.41
C PHE A 175 -9.34 -12.00 4.05
N GLY A 176 -9.20 -11.87 5.37
CA GLY A 176 -9.70 -10.75 6.16
C GLY A 176 -8.76 -9.53 6.21
N LEU A 177 -9.28 -8.43 6.73
CA LEU A 177 -8.51 -7.18 6.90
C LEU A 177 -7.37 -7.33 7.92
N TYR A 178 -7.52 -8.08 9.00
CA TYR A 178 -6.63 -7.99 10.16
C TYR A 178 -5.40 -8.89 10.04
N TRP A 179 -4.29 -8.35 9.52
CA TRP A 179 -3.02 -9.09 9.35
C TRP A 179 -2.09 -8.95 10.57
N SER A 180 -2.11 -7.77 11.19
CA SER A 180 -1.20 -7.39 12.28
C SER A 180 -1.62 -7.90 13.66
N ARG A 181 -2.83 -8.44 13.77
CA ARG A 181 -3.40 -8.95 15.02
C ARG A 181 -4.40 -10.06 14.76
N TYR A 182 -4.60 -10.89 15.76
CA TYR A 182 -5.65 -11.91 15.74
C TYR A 182 -7.03 -11.28 15.92
N VAL A 183 -7.98 -11.62 15.05
CA VAL A 183 -9.40 -11.29 15.15
C VAL A 183 -10.19 -12.50 14.68
N ALA A 184 -11.09 -13.01 15.52
CA ALA A 184 -11.90 -14.17 15.17
C ALA A 184 -12.82 -13.82 13.97
N PRO A 185 -12.80 -14.59 12.85
CA PRO A 185 -13.44 -14.18 11.60
C PRO A 185 -14.94 -13.93 11.71
N GLY A 186 -15.68 -14.82 12.38
CA GLY A 186 -17.12 -14.66 12.59
C GLY A 186 -17.53 -13.45 13.46
N SER A 187 -16.57 -12.77 14.08
CA SER A 187 -16.79 -11.54 14.86
C SER A 187 -15.98 -10.35 14.33
N ALA A 188 -15.39 -10.48 13.13
CA ALA A 188 -14.55 -9.45 12.55
C ALA A 188 -15.38 -8.17 12.31
N PRO A 189 -14.93 -7.01 12.80
CA PRO A 189 -15.67 -5.74 12.63
C PRO A 189 -15.85 -5.36 11.16
N VAL A 190 -14.85 -5.68 10.34
CA VAL A 190 -14.91 -5.55 8.89
C VAL A 190 -15.08 -6.94 8.29
N PRO A 191 -16.18 -7.21 7.57
CA PRO A 191 -16.34 -8.48 6.90
C PRO A 191 -15.33 -8.62 5.78
N VAL A 192 -15.05 -9.87 5.42
CA VAL A 192 -14.32 -10.19 4.20
C VAL A 192 -15.01 -9.53 3.00
N SER A 193 -14.21 -9.01 2.06
CA SER A 193 -14.69 -8.39 0.83
C SER A 193 -13.71 -8.62 -0.31
N LEU A 194 -14.13 -8.36 -1.56
CA LEU A 194 -13.22 -8.42 -2.72
C LEU A 194 -11.97 -7.54 -2.54
N ALA A 195 -12.11 -6.41 -1.85
CA ALA A 195 -11.00 -5.52 -1.53
C ALA A 195 -9.98 -6.19 -0.59
N SER A 196 -10.44 -6.87 0.47
CA SER A 196 -9.53 -7.60 1.37
C SER A 196 -8.89 -8.80 0.69
N GLN A 197 -9.63 -9.50 -0.19
CA GLN A 197 -9.05 -10.58 -1.02
C GLN A 197 -7.93 -10.07 -1.92
N THR A 198 -8.20 -9.00 -2.66
CA THR A 198 -7.24 -8.41 -3.61
C THR A 198 -5.98 -7.95 -2.88
N SER A 199 -6.17 -7.27 -1.75
CA SER A 199 -5.08 -6.76 -0.92
C SER A 199 -4.17 -7.89 -0.41
N ALA A 200 -4.76 -9.00 0.05
CA ALA A 200 -4.01 -10.17 0.49
C ALA A 200 -3.31 -10.89 -0.67
N LEU A 201 -3.99 -11.06 -1.81
CA LEU A 201 -3.39 -11.68 -3.00
C LEU A 201 -2.20 -10.87 -3.54
N GLN A 202 -2.28 -9.53 -3.50
CA GLN A 202 -1.14 -8.66 -3.83
C GLN A 202 0.05 -8.95 -2.91
N ALA A 203 -0.17 -9.06 -1.60
CA ALA A 203 0.89 -9.38 -0.63
C ALA A 203 1.48 -10.79 -0.80
N LEU A 204 0.63 -11.80 -1.00
CA LEU A 204 1.08 -13.17 -1.23
C LEU A 204 1.86 -13.29 -2.55
N THR A 205 1.43 -12.60 -3.60
CA THR A 205 2.13 -12.60 -4.89
C THR A 205 3.43 -11.81 -4.83
N ALA A 206 3.44 -10.65 -4.17
CA ALA A 206 4.63 -9.82 -3.99
C ALA A 206 5.74 -10.57 -3.24
N ALA A 207 5.40 -11.38 -2.24
CA ALA A 207 6.37 -12.21 -1.52
C ALA A 207 7.01 -13.32 -2.39
N LEU A 208 6.42 -13.65 -3.55
CA LEU A 208 6.95 -14.61 -4.52
C LEU A 208 7.71 -13.96 -5.68
N ALA A 209 7.44 -12.67 -5.94
CA ALA A 209 7.95 -11.95 -7.10
C ALA A 209 9.34 -11.34 -6.89
N GLY A 210 9.81 -11.29 -5.63
CA GLY A 210 11.16 -10.83 -5.25
C GLY A 210 12.18 -11.94 -5.14
#